data_AF-A0A9R1BW84-F1
#
_entry.id   AF-A0A9R1BW84-F1
#
_cell.length_a   1.000
_cell.length_b   1.000
_cell.length_c   1.000
_cell.angle_alpha   90.00
_cell.angle_beta   90.00
_cell.angle_gamma   90.00
#
_symmetry.space_group_name_H-M   'P 1'
#
loop_
_entity.id
_entity.type
_entity.pdbx_description
1 polymer ?
#
loop_
_entity_poly.entity_id
_entity_poly.type
_entity_poly.pdbx_seq_one_letter_code
_entity_poly.pdbx_strand_id
1 'polypeptide(L)'
;MLNSTINLDSCDLQFHLKKELATRRYLIVLDDLWEEDGNNLERLKEMLQHGRKGSRIIVTTRNRSVVQQLRTGFLAVLEPAECWELMKQRAFGPDDDHSGLEEIGKQIAGKCGGLPLVANALGQVMSELRTVGAWEDIRDTKVDLGLREGHQKETLERLMLSYHHMKLEFKMCFIYLATFPKGFVMDNNHLIQQWNALGYINSRHDGQRCINYLLGMSFLRIPGSALVGSSPLHFKAPPELVMHDLVHDLASTIFADEFIDLDATRSTSWNKARYYRHAQLTNFKNDPKVFKYIPGKLRSLHLRDLGGMKLPKKAFSRCKYIRVLDLSGHSMNGQLAPSIMVLPSSINKLKLIRYLSPHQTMLFGPIRRLQPK
;
A
#
# COMPACT_ATOMS: atom_id res chain seq x y z
N MET A 1 -1.29 5.76 10.94
CA MET A 1 -0.29 5.32 11.92
C MET A 1 0.69 6.46 12.13
N LEU A 2 0.96 6.83 13.39
CA LEU A 2 1.93 7.87 13.74
C LEU A 2 3.33 7.33 13.49
N ASN A 3 3.96 7.72 12.38
CA ASN A 3 5.38 7.45 12.14
C ASN A 3 6.22 8.59 12.71
N SER A 4 6.06 8.86 14.01
CA SER A 4 6.95 9.74 14.76
C SER A 4 8.05 8.87 15.35
N THR A 5 9.30 9.09 14.95
CA THR A 5 10.46 8.58 15.68
C THR A 5 10.39 9.11 17.11
N ILE A 6 9.94 8.27 18.04
CA ILE A 6 9.91 8.61 19.45
C ILE A 6 11.36 8.69 19.90
N ASN A 7 11.82 9.90 20.22
CA ASN A 7 13.15 10.08 20.80
C ASN A 7 13.15 9.51 22.22
N LEU A 8 13.74 8.32 22.38
CA LEU A 8 13.86 7.63 23.66
C LEU A 8 14.79 8.37 24.65
N ASP A 9 15.54 9.39 24.19
CA ASP A 9 16.45 10.22 25.01
C ASP A 9 15.77 11.32 25.83
N SER A 10 14.45 11.47 25.72
CA SER A 10 13.69 12.32 26.65
C SER A 10 13.63 11.65 28.03
N CYS A 11 14.50 12.07 28.96
CA CYS A 11 14.41 11.67 30.37
C CYS A 11 13.01 11.92 30.97
N ASP A 12 12.35 12.99 30.52
CA ASP A 12 10.99 13.34 30.95
C ASP A 12 9.97 12.27 30.53
N LEU A 13 10.04 11.79 29.27
CA LEU A 13 9.13 10.76 28.78
C LEU A 13 9.28 9.46 29.59
N GLN A 14 10.52 9.02 29.86
CA GLN A 14 10.77 7.82 30.66
C GLN A 14 10.19 7.95 32.07
N PHE A 15 10.41 9.09 32.72
CA PHE A 15 9.91 9.37 34.06
C PHE A 15 8.37 9.35 34.11
N HIS A 16 7.73 10.02 33.17
CA HIS A 16 6.27 10.07 33.08
C HIS A 16 5.66 8.69 32.79
N LEU A 17 6.22 7.95 31.83
CA LEU A 17 5.75 6.60 31.50
C LEU A 17 5.83 5.68 32.71
N LYS A 18 6.99 5.68 33.39
CA LYS A 18 7.22 4.88 34.59
C LYS A 18 6.19 5.19 35.67
N LYS A 19 5.95 6.47 35.95
CA LYS A 19 4.97 6.91 36.96
C LYS A 19 3.54 6.46 36.61
N GLU A 20 3.14 6.58 35.35
CA GLU A 20 1.81 6.16 34.90
C GLU A 20 1.61 4.63 34.94
N LEU A 21 2.64 3.87 34.54
CA LEU A 21 2.57 2.41 34.49
C LEU A 21 2.66 1.77 35.88
N ALA A 22 3.42 2.35 36.81
CA ALA A 22 3.62 1.86 38.19
C ALA A 22 2.34 1.55 38.96
N THR A 23 1.26 2.28 38.68
CA THR A 23 0.01 2.16 39.44
C THR A 23 -1.04 1.29 38.76
N ARG A 24 -0.78 0.82 37.52
CA ARG A 24 -1.79 0.17 36.67
C ARG A 24 -1.39 -1.25 36.28
N ARG A 25 -2.40 -2.07 36.02
CA ARG A 25 -2.23 -3.31 35.24
C ARG A 25 -2.56 -3.00 33.79
N TYR A 26 -1.68 -3.35 32.86
CA TYR A 26 -1.86 -3.03 31.44
C TYR A 26 -1.63 -4.22 30.52
N LEU A 27 -2.18 -4.09 29.31
CA LEU A 27 -1.78 -4.82 28.13
C LEU A 27 -1.33 -3.79 27.09
N ILE A 28 -0.07 -3.84 26.68
CA ILE A 28 0.47 -2.98 25.62
C ILE A 28 0.75 -3.86 24.41
N VAL A 29 0.27 -3.44 23.23
CA VAL A 29 0.57 -4.10 21.96
C VAL A 29 1.46 -3.18 21.14
N LEU A 30 2.70 -3.59 20.93
CA LEU A 30 3.66 -2.92 20.06
C LEU A 30 3.61 -3.63 18.70
N ASP A 31 2.87 -3.05 17.76
CA ASP A 31 2.65 -3.64 16.44
C ASP A 31 3.74 -3.22 15.45
N ASP A 32 4.26 -4.18 14.68
CA ASP A 32 5.29 -4.03 13.63
C ASP A 32 6.59 -3.34 14.09
N LEU A 33 7.25 -3.88 15.14
CA LEU A 33 8.51 -3.34 15.67
C LEU A 33 9.71 -3.68 14.77
N TRP A 34 10.51 -2.67 14.39
CA TRP A 34 11.66 -2.80 13.47
C TRP A 34 13.02 -2.41 14.06
N GLU A 35 13.11 -2.06 15.34
CA GLU A 35 14.37 -1.65 15.98
C GLU A 35 15.35 -2.82 16.09
N GLU A 36 16.54 -2.71 15.50
CA GLU A 36 17.55 -3.78 15.50
C GLU A 36 18.65 -3.57 16.54
N ASP A 37 18.76 -2.37 17.11
CA ASP A 37 19.73 -2.07 18.15
C ASP A 37 19.27 -2.67 19.49
N GLY A 38 20.08 -3.60 20.01
CA GLY A 38 19.79 -4.29 21.26
C GLY A 38 19.76 -3.39 22.49
N ASN A 39 20.52 -2.29 22.50
CA ASN A 39 20.48 -1.33 23.59
C ASN A 39 19.16 -0.54 23.56
N ASN A 40 18.69 -0.14 22.38
CA ASN A 40 17.40 0.53 22.23
C ASN A 40 16.24 -0.39 22.63
N LEU A 41 16.30 -1.67 22.28
CA LEU A 41 15.30 -2.65 22.67
C LEU A 41 15.29 -2.92 24.18
N GLU A 42 16.48 -3.05 24.81
CA GLU A 42 16.55 -3.22 26.27
C GLU A 42 16.04 -1.95 26.98
N ARG A 43 16.38 -0.76 26.49
CA ARG A 43 15.85 0.50 27.02
C ARG A 43 14.32 0.60 26.90
N LEU A 44 13.75 0.19 25.76
CA LEU A 44 12.30 0.14 25.57
C LEU A 44 11.64 -0.80 26.59
N LYS A 45 12.24 -1.97 26.81
CA LYS A 45 11.80 -2.93 27.81
C LYS A 45 11.89 -2.35 29.22
N GLU A 46 12.98 -1.66 29.56
CA GLU A 46 13.16 -0.98 30.84
C GLU A 46 12.11 0.11 31.08
N MET A 47 11.74 0.87 30.05
CA MET A 47 10.69 1.88 30.16
C MET A 47 9.31 1.28 30.43
N LEU A 48 9.04 0.10 29.86
CA LEU A 48 7.72 -0.53 29.88
C LEU A 48 7.55 -1.60 30.96
N GLN A 49 8.56 -1.95 31.76
CA GLN A 49 8.47 -3.06 32.73
C GLN A 49 7.79 -2.69 34.07
N HIS A 50 7.40 -1.43 34.27
CA HIS A 50 7.02 -0.92 35.58
C HIS A 50 5.57 -1.20 36.00
N GLY A 51 4.85 -2.13 35.38
CA GLY A 51 3.45 -2.43 35.70
C GLY A 51 3.18 -3.21 36.98
N ARG A 52 1.93 -3.16 37.46
CA ARG A 52 1.44 -4.10 38.50
C ARG A 52 1.50 -5.55 38.01
N LYS A 53 1.59 -6.50 38.95
CA LYS A 53 1.54 -7.94 38.67
C LYS A 53 0.38 -8.28 37.74
N GLY A 54 0.67 -9.05 36.70
CA GLY A 54 -0.30 -9.43 35.66
C GLY A 54 -0.35 -8.49 34.46
N SER A 55 0.52 -7.48 34.39
CA SER A 55 0.73 -6.68 33.18
C SER A 55 1.43 -7.50 32.09
N ARG A 56 1.14 -7.20 30.83
CA ARG A 56 1.65 -7.92 29.65
C ARG A 56 1.99 -6.93 28.54
N ILE A 57 3.01 -7.28 27.77
CA ILE A 57 3.41 -6.58 26.55
C ILE A 57 3.42 -7.63 25.46
N ILE A 58 2.74 -7.36 24.37
CA ILE A 58 2.76 -8.18 23.16
C ILE A 58 3.51 -7.36 22.11
N VAL A 59 4.53 -7.97 21.53
CA VAL A 59 5.28 -7.39 20.41
C VAL A 59 4.98 -8.23 19.18
N THR A 60 4.59 -7.58 18.09
CA THR A 60 4.55 -8.21 16.77
C THR A 60 5.71 -7.65 15.94
N THR A 61 6.43 -8.51 15.26
CA THR A 61 7.54 -8.11 14.39
C THR A 61 7.76 -9.16 13.33
N ARG A 62 8.24 -8.72 12.17
CA ARG A 62 8.71 -9.59 11.08
C ARG A 62 10.23 -9.80 11.13
N ASN A 63 10.92 -9.10 12.02
CA ASN A 63 12.36 -9.12 12.11
C ASN A 63 12.82 -10.18 13.12
N ARG A 64 13.51 -11.22 12.64
CA ARG A 64 14.02 -12.31 13.49
C ARG A 64 15.05 -11.82 14.51
N SER A 65 15.81 -10.77 14.19
CA SER A 65 16.78 -10.18 15.12
C SER A 65 16.09 -9.65 16.38
N VAL A 66 14.96 -8.97 16.22
CA VAL A 66 14.14 -8.44 17.33
C VAL A 66 13.67 -9.56 18.25
N VAL A 67 13.17 -10.67 17.69
CA VAL A 67 12.72 -11.84 18.46
C VAL A 67 13.86 -12.46 19.26
N GLN A 68 15.04 -12.59 18.65
CA GLN A 68 16.23 -13.13 19.31
C GLN A 68 16.72 -12.23 20.45
N GLN A 69 16.74 -10.91 20.23
CA GLN A 69 17.17 -9.95 21.24
C GLN A 69 16.20 -9.84 22.41
N LEU A 70 14.89 -9.83 22.14
CA LEU A 70 13.85 -9.83 23.17
C LEU A 70 13.65 -11.20 23.83
N ARG A 71 14.29 -12.26 23.31
CA ARG A 71 14.16 -13.66 23.76
C ARG A 71 12.71 -14.12 23.83
N THR A 72 11.92 -13.77 22.82
CA THR A 72 10.50 -14.12 22.72
C THR A 72 10.27 -15.30 21.77
N GLY A 73 9.05 -15.84 21.74
CA GLY A 73 8.66 -16.93 20.84
C GLY A 73 8.18 -16.45 19.47
N PHE A 74 8.16 -17.36 18.49
CA PHE A 74 7.56 -17.14 17.19
C PHE A 74 6.06 -17.51 17.20
N LEU A 75 5.26 -16.81 16.40
CA LEU A 75 3.90 -17.28 16.10
C LEU A 75 4.01 -18.54 15.22
N ALA A 76 3.19 -19.56 15.50
CA ALA A 76 3.09 -20.71 14.61
C ALA A 76 2.55 -20.24 13.24
N VAL A 77 3.14 -20.79 12.18
CA VAL A 77 2.60 -20.66 10.82
C VAL A 77 1.53 -21.72 10.60
N LEU A 78 0.65 -21.49 9.63
CA LEU A 78 -0.37 -22.49 9.29
C LEU A 78 0.27 -23.73 8.66
N GLU A 79 -0.28 -24.90 8.97
CA GLU A 79 0.03 -26.11 8.24
C GLU A 79 -0.53 -26.04 6.80
N PRO A 80 0.04 -26.78 5.84
CA PRO A 80 -0.47 -26.80 4.47
C PRO A 80 -1.96 -27.17 4.38
N ALA A 81 -2.45 -28.04 5.26
CA ALA A 81 -3.87 -28.40 5.32
C ALA A 81 -4.75 -27.20 5.76
N GLU A 82 -4.30 -26.39 6.73
CA GLU A 82 -5.01 -25.19 7.15
C GLU A 82 -4.97 -24.09 6.09
N CYS A 83 -3.85 -23.95 5.37
CA CYS A 83 -3.78 -23.09 4.19
C CYS A 83 -4.77 -23.54 3.11
N TRP A 84 -4.91 -24.85 2.89
CA TRP A 84 -5.88 -25.39 1.95
C TRP A 84 -7.31 -25.03 2.35
N GLU A 85 -7.68 -25.16 3.61
CA GLU A 85 -9.03 -24.78 4.07
C GLU A 85 -9.33 -23.29 3.83
N LEU A 86 -8.37 -22.40 4.12
CA LEU A 86 -8.52 -20.97 3.80
C LEU A 86 -8.65 -20.71 2.29
N MET A 87 -7.84 -21.38 1.48
CA MET A 87 -7.90 -21.26 0.03
C MET A 87 -9.24 -21.77 -0.51
N LYS A 88 -9.71 -22.93 -0.01
CA LYS A 88 -10.95 -23.58 -0.43
C LYS A 88 -12.16 -22.67 -0.19
N GLN A 89 -12.23 -22.02 0.97
CA GLN A 89 -13.30 -21.05 1.30
C GLN A 89 -13.34 -19.84 0.35
N ARG A 90 -12.23 -19.51 -0.31
CA ARG A 90 -12.15 -18.42 -1.28
C ARG A 90 -12.35 -18.91 -2.71
N ALA A 91 -11.79 -20.07 -3.04
CA ALA A 91 -11.77 -20.64 -4.37
C ALA A 91 -13.14 -21.17 -4.81
N PHE A 92 -13.98 -21.61 -3.86
CA PHE A 92 -15.27 -22.23 -4.11
C PHE A 92 -16.41 -21.52 -3.35
N GLY A 93 -17.58 -21.48 -3.97
CA GLY A 93 -18.85 -21.21 -3.35
C GLY A 93 -19.49 -22.47 -2.74
N PRO A 94 -20.64 -22.33 -2.07
CA PRO A 94 -21.25 -23.42 -1.30
C PRO A 94 -21.60 -24.68 -2.10
N ASP A 95 -21.98 -24.51 -3.38
CA ASP A 95 -22.51 -25.57 -4.24
C ASP A 95 -21.55 -25.98 -5.37
N ASP A 96 -20.28 -25.53 -5.31
CA ASP A 96 -19.31 -25.80 -6.38
C ASP A 96 -18.75 -27.22 -6.30
N ASP A 97 -18.66 -27.89 -7.46
CA ASP A 97 -17.96 -29.17 -7.58
C ASP A 97 -16.43 -28.97 -7.46
N HIS A 98 -15.82 -29.71 -6.53
CA HIS A 98 -14.39 -29.70 -6.26
C HIS A 98 -13.65 -30.90 -6.86
N SER A 99 -14.37 -31.78 -7.58
CA SER A 99 -13.83 -33.00 -8.16
C SER A 99 -12.67 -32.72 -9.12
N GLY A 100 -11.54 -33.38 -8.91
CA GLY A 100 -10.32 -33.21 -9.72
C GLY A 100 -9.49 -31.97 -9.41
N LEU A 101 -9.99 -31.02 -8.62
CA LEU A 101 -9.25 -29.80 -8.24
C LEU A 101 -8.65 -29.89 -6.84
N GLU A 102 -9.30 -30.60 -5.91
CA GLU A 102 -8.90 -30.63 -4.50
C GLU A 102 -7.46 -31.08 -4.26
N GLU A 103 -7.01 -32.13 -4.96
CA GLU A 103 -5.66 -32.65 -4.79
C GLU A 103 -4.60 -31.66 -5.28
N ILE A 104 -4.85 -30.99 -6.41
CA ILE A 104 -3.97 -29.94 -6.91
C ILE A 104 -3.99 -28.74 -5.97
N GLY A 105 -5.16 -28.41 -5.42
CA GLY A 105 -5.33 -27.35 -4.43
C GLY A 105 -4.50 -27.55 -3.16
N LYS A 106 -4.47 -28.78 -2.63
CA LYS A 106 -3.60 -29.17 -1.50
C LYS A 106 -2.12 -29.01 -1.83
N GLN A 107 -1.71 -29.35 -3.06
CA GLN A 107 -0.33 -29.14 -3.51
C GLN A 107 0.02 -27.65 -3.63
N ILE A 108 -0.89 -26.82 -4.15
CA ILE A 108 -0.72 -25.36 -4.19
C ILE A 108 -0.62 -24.79 -2.77
N ALA A 109 -1.39 -25.31 -1.80
CA ALA A 109 -1.35 -24.84 -0.41
C ALA A 109 0.04 -25.02 0.23
N GLY A 110 0.81 -26.03 -0.18
CA GLY A 110 2.21 -26.18 0.22
C GLY A 110 3.10 -24.99 -0.18
N LYS A 111 2.72 -24.22 -1.20
CA LYS A 111 3.45 -23.03 -1.67
C LYS A 111 3.19 -21.79 -0.80
N CYS A 112 2.17 -21.82 0.06
CA CYS A 112 1.82 -20.70 0.93
C CYS A 112 2.85 -20.42 2.02
N GLY A 113 3.70 -21.39 2.38
CA GLY A 113 4.66 -21.26 3.49
C GLY A 113 3.97 -20.99 4.85
N GLY A 114 2.71 -21.43 4.98
CA GLY A 114 1.90 -21.20 6.18
C GLY A 114 1.42 -19.76 6.38
N LEU A 115 1.51 -18.90 5.35
CA LEU A 115 1.13 -17.49 5.42
C LEU A 115 -0.36 -17.29 5.03
N PRO A 116 -1.24 -16.84 5.95
CA PRO A 116 -2.66 -16.63 5.64
C PRO A 116 -2.90 -15.62 4.51
N LEU A 117 -2.05 -14.60 4.40
CA LEU A 117 -2.12 -13.60 3.34
C LEU A 117 -1.90 -14.23 1.95
N VAL A 118 -0.93 -15.16 1.83
CA VAL A 118 -0.68 -15.89 0.58
C VAL A 118 -1.82 -16.86 0.28
N ALA A 119 -2.32 -17.56 1.31
CA ALA A 119 -3.45 -18.48 1.15
C ALA A 119 -4.72 -17.75 0.65
N ASN A 120 -5.08 -16.60 1.21
CA ASN A 120 -6.19 -15.78 0.72
C ASN A 120 -5.95 -15.30 -0.72
N ALA A 121 -4.75 -14.83 -1.03
CA ALA A 121 -4.39 -14.35 -2.36
C ALA A 121 -4.48 -15.46 -3.42
N LEU A 122 -3.94 -16.65 -3.15
CA LEU A 122 -4.04 -17.80 -4.06
C LEU A 122 -5.48 -18.32 -4.17
N GLY A 123 -6.21 -18.43 -3.06
CA GLY A 123 -7.62 -18.82 -3.10
C GLY A 123 -8.48 -17.88 -3.97
N GLN A 124 -8.23 -16.57 -3.90
CA GLN A 124 -8.91 -15.57 -4.73
C GLN A 124 -8.47 -15.60 -6.21
N VAL A 125 -7.23 -16.00 -6.51
CA VAL A 125 -6.80 -16.27 -7.90
C VAL A 125 -7.50 -17.52 -8.44
N MET A 126 -7.53 -18.59 -7.64
CA MET A 126 -8.13 -19.87 -8.00
C MET A 126 -9.64 -19.77 -8.20
N SER A 127 -10.31 -18.83 -7.53
CA SER A 127 -11.73 -18.54 -7.77
C SER A 127 -12.01 -17.99 -9.17
N GLU A 128 -11.05 -17.30 -9.79
CA GLU A 128 -11.15 -16.79 -11.18
C GLU A 128 -10.63 -17.79 -12.23
N LEU A 129 -9.81 -18.76 -11.81
CA LEU A 129 -9.11 -19.73 -12.66
C LEU A 129 -9.51 -21.17 -12.29
N ARG A 130 -10.78 -21.53 -12.45
CA ARG A 130 -11.31 -22.81 -11.94
C ARG A 130 -11.24 -23.95 -12.97
N THR A 131 -10.04 -24.25 -13.45
CA THR A 131 -9.80 -25.40 -14.34
C THR A 131 -8.58 -26.17 -13.87
N VAL A 132 -8.55 -27.49 -14.14
CA VAL A 132 -7.43 -28.37 -13.79
C VAL A 132 -6.11 -27.79 -14.34
N GLY A 133 -6.06 -27.51 -15.64
CA GLY A 133 -4.83 -26.98 -16.26
C GLY A 133 -4.37 -25.64 -15.67
N ALA A 134 -5.29 -24.75 -15.28
CA ALA A 134 -4.89 -23.50 -14.63
C ALA A 134 -4.33 -23.72 -13.21
N TRP A 135 -4.87 -24.68 -12.46
CA TRP A 135 -4.34 -25.00 -11.13
C TRP A 135 -3.01 -25.75 -11.22
N GLU A 136 -2.84 -26.62 -12.21
CA GLU A 136 -1.55 -27.24 -12.52
C GLU A 136 -0.49 -26.19 -12.87
N ASP A 137 -0.85 -25.19 -13.69
CA ASP A 137 0.06 -24.09 -14.02
C ASP A 137 0.46 -23.28 -12.77
N ILE A 138 -0.49 -22.97 -11.87
CA ILE A 138 -0.20 -22.33 -10.57
C ILE A 138 0.72 -23.21 -9.72
N ARG A 139 0.46 -24.52 -9.64
CA ARG A 139 1.25 -25.49 -8.89
C ARG A 139 2.69 -25.54 -9.42
N ASP A 140 2.87 -25.57 -10.72
CA ASP A 140 4.15 -25.83 -11.37
C ASP A 140 4.99 -24.56 -11.59
N THR A 141 4.36 -23.38 -11.60
CA THR A 141 5.03 -22.07 -11.72
C THR A 141 6.03 -21.86 -10.58
N LYS A 142 7.31 -21.63 -10.91
CA LYS A 142 8.33 -21.19 -9.94
C LYS A 142 8.56 -19.69 -10.11
N VAL A 143 8.61 -18.97 -8.99
CA VAL A 143 8.83 -17.53 -8.97
C VAL A 143 10.16 -17.23 -8.31
N ASP A 144 10.98 -16.45 -8.99
CA ASP A 144 12.21 -15.86 -8.46
C ASP A 144 12.19 -14.37 -8.81
N LEU A 145 12.25 -13.51 -7.79
CA LEU A 145 12.27 -12.06 -7.97
C LEU A 145 13.70 -11.52 -8.18
N GLY A 146 14.73 -12.37 -8.12
CA GLY A 146 16.13 -11.95 -8.19
C GLY A 146 16.54 -11.04 -7.03
N LEU A 147 15.74 -11.01 -5.95
CA LEU A 147 16.03 -10.21 -4.76
C LEU A 147 17.22 -10.83 -4.01
N ARG A 148 18.04 -9.95 -3.42
CA ARG A 148 19.07 -10.36 -2.46
C ARG A 148 18.39 -11.08 -1.29
N GLU A 149 19.11 -12.02 -0.69
CA GLU A 149 18.62 -12.69 0.52
C GLU A 149 18.30 -11.65 1.59
N GLY A 150 17.13 -11.79 2.20
CA GLY A 150 16.61 -10.85 3.18
C GLY A 150 15.31 -11.37 3.79
N HIS A 151 14.90 -10.78 4.92
CA HIS A 151 13.80 -11.27 5.75
C HIS A 151 12.44 -11.39 5.04
N GLN A 152 12.27 -10.76 3.89
CA GLN A 152 11.01 -10.72 3.15
C GLN A 152 11.05 -11.41 1.78
N LYS A 153 12.22 -11.85 1.28
CA LYS A 153 12.38 -12.38 -0.08
C LYS A 153 11.37 -13.50 -0.37
N GLU A 154 11.39 -14.53 0.46
CA GLU A 154 10.55 -15.72 0.29
C GLU A 154 9.05 -15.39 0.36
N THR A 155 8.66 -14.45 1.24
CA THR A 155 7.29 -13.95 1.36
C THR A 155 6.85 -13.19 0.12
N LEU A 156 7.72 -12.34 -0.44
CA LEU A 156 7.43 -11.58 -1.66
C LEU A 156 7.33 -12.50 -2.88
N GLU A 157 8.18 -13.53 -2.99
CA GLU A 157 8.12 -14.52 -4.07
C GLU A 157 6.80 -15.32 -4.03
N ARG A 158 6.34 -15.68 -2.83
CA ARG A 158 5.03 -16.34 -2.65
C ARG A 158 3.86 -15.44 -3.04
N LEU A 159 3.86 -14.17 -2.65
CA LEU A 159 2.83 -13.21 -3.06
C LEU A 159 2.91 -12.91 -4.57
N MET A 160 4.12 -12.93 -5.14
CA MET A 160 4.35 -12.74 -6.56
C MET A 160 3.76 -13.88 -7.40
N LEU A 161 3.68 -15.10 -6.87
CA LEU A 161 2.92 -16.18 -7.53
C LEU A 161 1.45 -15.82 -7.70
N SER A 162 0.80 -15.27 -6.66
CA SER A 162 -0.58 -14.78 -6.77
C SER A 162 -0.67 -13.64 -7.78
N TYR A 163 0.28 -12.71 -7.77
CA TYR A 163 0.35 -11.64 -8.77
C TYR A 163 0.49 -12.18 -10.20
N HIS A 164 1.37 -13.16 -10.42
CA HIS A 164 1.64 -13.74 -11.74
C HIS A 164 0.37 -14.24 -12.41
N HIS A 165 -0.54 -14.82 -11.63
CA HIS A 165 -1.79 -15.43 -12.12
C HIS A 165 -3.01 -14.49 -12.06
N MET A 166 -2.85 -13.24 -11.62
CA MET A 166 -3.91 -12.24 -11.72
C MET A 166 -4.22 -11.87 -13.19
N LYS A 167 -5.50 -11.63 -13.48
CA LYS A 167 -5.93 -11.02 -14.75
C LYS A 167 -5.29 -9.64 -14.92
N LEU A 168 -5.01 -9.26 -16.17
CA LEU A 168 -4.31 -8.01 -16.50
C LEU A 168 -5.00 -6.77 -15.91
N GLU A 169 -6.33 -6.73 -15.93
CA GLU A 169 -7.13 -5.63 -15.34
C GLU A 169 -6.80 -5.41 -13.86
N PHE A 170 -6.71 -6.48 -13.07
CA PHE A 170 -6.37 -6.42 -11.65
C PHE A 170 -4.90 -6.09 -11.42
N LYS A 171 -3.99 -6.64 -12.24
CA LYS A 171 -2.55 -6.32 -12.18
C LYS A 171 -2.29 -4.82 -12.33
N MET A 172 -2.92 -4.19 -13.32
CA MET A 172 -2.73 -2.76 -13.59
C MET A 172 -3.25 -1.88 -12.45
N CYS A 173 -4.40 -2.23 -11.88
CA CYS A 173 -4.97 -1.54 -10.72
C CYS A 173 -4.09 -1.74 -9.47
N PHE A 174 -3.60 -2.96 -9.26
CA PHE A 174 -2.73 -3.35 -8.15
C PHE A 174 -1.39 -2.60 -8.13
N ILE A 175 -0.61 -2.64 -9.22
CA ILE A 175 0.71 -2.01 -9.26
C ILE A 175 0.61 -0.49 -9.06
N TYR A 176 -0.48 0.12 -9.51
CA TYR A 176 -0.72 1.54 -9.32
C TYR A 176 -0.87 1.94 -7.84
N LEU A 177 -1.29 1.02 -6.97
CA LEU A 177 -1.40 1.28 -5.54
C LEU A 177 -0.04 1.63 -4.90
N ALA A 178 1.07 1.21 -5.51
CA ALA A 178 2.41 1.59 -5.05
C ALA A 178 2.70 3.10 -5.19
N THR A 179 1.89 3.85 -5.95
CA THR A 179 1.98 5.33 -5.99
C THR A 179 1.58 5.99 -4.67
N PHE A 180 0.86 5.28 -3.81
CA PHE A 180 0.48 5.77 -2.49
C PHE A 180 1.52 5.31 -1.45
N PRO A 181 1.89 6.14 -0.47
CA PRO A 181 2.79 5.72 0.60
C PRO A 181 2.25 4.52 1.40
N LYS A 182 3.13 3.75 2.04
CA LYS A 182 2.72 2.71 2.97
C LYS A 182 1.83 3.27 4.08
N GLY A 183 0.82 2.50 4.47
CA GLY A 183 -0.18 2.92 5.47
C GLY A 183 -1.12 4.06 5.03
N PHE A 184 -1.05 4.50 3.76
CA PHE A 184 -1.91 5.57 3.25
C PHE A 184 -3.37 5.10 3.16
N VAL A 185 -4.27 5.94 3.66
CA VAL A 185 -5.72 5.73 3.60
C VAL A 185 -6.24 6.33 2.30
N MET A 186 -6.65 5.46 1.38
CA MET A 186 -7.16 5.82 0.06
C MET A 186 -8.67 5.95 0.08
N ASP A 187 -9.19 7.07 -0.42
CA ASP A 187 -10.61 7.17 -0.75
C ASP A 187 -10.90 6.28 -1.97
N ASN A 188 -11.89 5.40 -1.81
CA ASN A 188 -12.27 4.42 -2.82
C ASN A 188 -12.74 5.09 -4.13
N ASN A 189 -13.58 6.12 -4.05
CA ASN A 189 -14.12 6.75 -5.24
C ASN A 189 -13.01 7.48 -6.02
N HIS A 190 -12.10 8.17 -5.33
CA HIS A 190 -10.93 8.79 -5.94
C HIS A 190 -10.02 7.76 -6.59
N LEU A 191 -9.77 6.62 -5.95
CA LEU A 191 -8.96 5.54 -6.51
C LEU A 191 -9.57 4.99 -7.82
N ILE A 192 -10.88 4.70 -7.82
CA ILE A 192 -11.60 4.24 -9.02
C ILE A 192 -11.51 5.30 -10.14
N GLN A 193 -11.70 6.58 -9.82
CA GLN A 193 -11.60 7.65 -10.82
C GLN A 193 -10.18 7.76 -11.41
N GLN A 194 -9.14 7.55 -10.60
CA GLN A 194 -7.76 7.54 -11.08
C GLN A 194 -7.49 6.34 -12.01
N TRP A 195 -7.94 5.14 -11.66
CA TRP A 195 -7.83 3.98 -12.55
C TRP A 195 -8.58 4.17 -13.87
N ASN A 196 -9.78 4.76 -13.84
CA ASN A 196 -10.53 5.08 -15.05
C ASN A 196 -9.80 6.13 -15.91
N ALA A 197 -9.28 7.19 -15.29
CA ALA A 197 -8.51 8.22 -15.97
C ALA A 197 -7.25 7.65 -16.65
N LEU A 198 -6.58 6.67 -16.02
CA LEU A 198 -5.44 5.97 -16.60
C LEU A 198 -5.83 5.01 -17.72
N GLY A 199 -7.10 4.60 -17.80
CA GLY A 199 -7.62 3.63 -18.75
C GLY A 199 -7.34 2.18 -18.33
N TYR A 200 -7.23 1.92 -17.03
CA TYR A 200 -7.06 0.56 -16.50
C TYR A 200 -8.40 -0.16 -16.32
N ILE A 201 -9.48 0.61 -16.26
CA ILE A 201 -10.86 0.14 -16.15
C ILE A 201 -11.75 0.97 -17.09
N ASN A 202 -12.90 0.42 -17.50
CA ASN A 202 -13.82 1.09 -18.42
C ASN A 202 -15.01 1.75 -17.70
N SER A 203 -15.36 1.25 -16.52
CA SER A 203 -16.51 1.74 -15.75
C SER A 203 -16.23 1.80 -14.25
N ARG A 204 -17.11 2.48 -13.49
CA ARG A 204 -17.08 2.46 -12.02
C ARG A 204 -17.31 1.04 -11.47
N HIS A 205 -18.12 0.25 -12.16
CA HIS A 205 -18.38 -1.14 -11.81
C HIS A 205 -17.10 -1.99 -11.89
N ASP A 206 -16.32 -1.83 -12.96
CA ASP A 206 -15.03 -2.52 -13.12
C ASP A 206 -14.05 -2.14 -12.00
N GLY A 207 -14.01 -0.85 -11.62
CA GLY A 207 -13.21 -0.37 -10.50
C GLY A 207 -13.63 -1.00 -9.17
N GLN A 208 -14.93 -1.11 -8.92
CA GLN A 208 -15.44 -1.78 -7.73
C GLN A 208 -15.11 -3.27 -7.73
N ARG A 209 -15.17 -3.93 -8.90
CA ARG A 209 -14.75 -5.33 -9.06
C ARG A 209 -13.27 -5.49 -8.72
N CYS A 210 -12.40 -4.58 -9.17
CA CYS A 210 -10.98 -4.59 -8.83
C CYS A 210 -10.75 -4.45 -7.31
N ILE A 211 -11.47 -3.54 -6.64
CA ILE A 211 -11.40 -3.40 -5.18
C ILE A 211 -11.86 -4.66 -4.46
N ASN A 212 -13.01 -5.21 -4.84
CA ASN A 212 -13.55 -6.42 -4.22
C ASN A 212 -12.59 -7.60 -4.39
N TYR A 213 -11.98 -7.72 -5.57
CA TYR A 213 -10.97 -8.73 -5.84
C TYR A 213 -9.74 -8.56 -4.93
N LEU A 214 -9.18 -7.35 -4.82
CA LEU A 214 -8.02 -7.07 -3.96
C LEU A 214 -8.35 -7.18 -2.45
N LEU A 215 -9.59 -6.90 -2.04
CA LEU A 215 -10.09 -7.18 -0.69
C LEU A 215 -10.16 -8.70 -0.44
N GLY A 216 -10.64 -9.47 -1.41
CA GLY A 216 -10.66 -10.94 -1.35
C GLY A 216 -9.27 -11.56 -1.23
N MET A 217 -8.27 -10.97 -1.89
CA MET A 217 -6.84 -11.34 -1.73
C MET A 217 -6.26 -10.92 -0.37
N SER A 218 -6.98 -10.15 0.44
CA SER A 218 -6.45 -9.46 1.64
C SER A 218 -5.31 -8.47 1.33
N PHE A 219 -5.21 -8.01 0.09
CA PHE A 219 -4.23 -7.01 -0.36
C PHE A 219 -4.63 -5.60 0.08
N LEU A 220 -5.95 -5.36 0.15
CA LEU A 220 -6.54 -4.17 0.73
C LEU A 220 -7.27 -4.53 2.03
N ARG A 221 -7.37 -3.56 2.94
CA ARG A 221 -8.17 -3.63 4.17
C ARG A 221 -8.95 -2.34 4.38
N ILE A 222 -10.04 -2.44 5.13
CA ILE A 222 -10.83 -1.27 5.54
C ILE A 222 -10.27 -0.79 6.90
N PRO A 223 -9.84 0.49 7.02
CA PRO A 223 -9.38 1.04 8.29
C PRO A 223 -10.43 0.86 9.41
N GLY A 224 -9.98 0.44 10.59
CA GLY A 224 -10.87 0.28 11.76
C GLY A 224 -11.73 -1.00 11.77
N SER A 225 -11.65 -1.85 10.75
CA SER A 225 -12.38 -3.14 10.69
C SER A 225 -11.70 -4.25 11.51
N ALA A 226 -11.33 -3.97 12.76
CA ALA A 226 -10.81 -5.00 13.68
C ALA A 226 -11.91 -5.94 14.23
N LEU A 227 -13.15 -5.88 13.71
CA LEU A 227 -14.27 -6.69 14.18
C LEU A 227 -15.10 -7.26 13.02
N VAL A 228 -14.97 -8.58 12.88
CA VAL A 228 -16.02 -9.59 12.60
C VAL A 228 -16.94 -9.40 11.38
N GLY A 229 -16.93 -10.43 10.52
CA GLY A 229 -18.16 -10.97 9.94
C GLY A 229 -18.50 -10.45 8.56
N SER A 230 -18.21 -11.27 7.55
CA SER A 230 -18.90 -11.22 6.26
C SER A 230 -20.41 -11.30 6.49
N SER A 231 -21.14 -10.23 6.18
CA SER A 231 -22.57 -10.29 5.91
C SER A 231 -22.81 -9.85 4.47
N PRO A 232 -23.36 -10.73 3.61
CA PRO A 232 -23.75 -10.37 2.27
C PRO A 232 -25.13 -9.74 2.36
N LEU A 233 -25.26 -8.42 2.25
CA LEU A 233 -26.44 -7.71 1.69
C LEU A 233 -26.24 -6.19 1.92
N HIS A 234 -26.26 -5.44 0.81
CA HIS A 234 -26.08 -3.99 0.69
C HIS A 234 -24.65 -3.43 0.89
N PHE A 235 -23.76 -3.71 -0.07
CA PHE A 235 -22.48 -2.99 -0.19
C PHE A 235 -22.71 -1.52 -0.59
N LYS A 236 -22.76 -0.61 0.40
CA LYS A 236 -22.11 0.69 0.21
C LYS A 236 -20.62 0.41 0.21
N ALA A 237 -19.94 0.71 -0.90
CA ALA A 237 -18.51 0.51 -1.00
C ALA A 237 -17.82 1.21 0.18
N PRO A 238 -16.84 0.56 0.86
CA PRO A 238 -16.15 1.17 1.97
C PRO A 238 -15.54 2.49 1.50
N PRO A 239 -15.70 3.59 2.26
CA PRO A 239 -15.21 4.90 1.83
C PRO A 239 -13.69 4.93 1.74
N GLU A 240 -13.01 4.13 2.57
CA GLU A 240 -11.57 4.17 2.76
C GLU A 240 -10.92 2.78 2.70
N LEU A 241 -9.73 2.72 2.11
CA LEU A 241 -8.96 1.50 1.88
C LEU A 241 -7.49 1.73 2.25
N VAL A 242 -6.84 0.72 2.84
CA VAL A 242 -5.39 0.73 3.11
C VAL A 242 -4.79 -0.53 2.52
N MET A 243 -3.64 -0.39 1.85
CA MET A 243 -2.88 -1.53 1.34
C MET A 243 -2.07 -2.18 2.46
N HIS A 244 -1.97 -3.50 2.46
CA HIS A 244 -1.10 -4.22 3.39
C HIS A 244 0.39 -3.94 3.08
N ASP A 245 1.24 -3.75 4.09
CA ASP A 245 2.62 -3.25 3.86
C ASP A 245 3.50 -4.21 3.04
N LEU A 246 3.46 -5.52 3.30
CA LEU A 246 4.14 -6.53 2.45
C LEU A 246 3.65 -6.51 1.00
N VAL A 247 2.37 -6.21 0.80
CA VAL A 247 1.76 -6.18 -0.51
C VAL A 247 2.19 -4.92 -1.24
N HIS A 248 2.31 -3.80 -0.51
CA HIS A 248 2.93 -2.57 -1.00
C HIS A 248 4.40 -2.78 -1.39
N ASP A 249 5.17 -3.55 -0.61
CA ASP A 249 6.54 -3.93 -0.94
C ASP A 249 6.63 -4.71 -2.26
N LEU A 250 5.73 -5.67 -2.46
CA LEU A 250 5.62 -6.41 -3.73
C LEU A 250 5.26 -5.46 -4.88
N ALA A 251 4.22 -4.66 -4.72
CA ALA A 251 3.78 -3.73 -5.75
C ALA A 251 4.90 -2.75 -6.13
N SER A 252 5.62 -2.22 -5.14
CA SER A 252 6.75 -1.31 -5.34
C SER A 252 7.91 -1.98 -6.08
N THR A 253 8.19 -3.25 -5.78
CA THR A 253 9.21 -4.04 -6.48
C THR A 253 8.86 -4.19 -7.97
N ILE A 254 7.60 -4.52 -8.28
CA ILE A 254 7.12 -4.65 -9.66
C ILE A 254 7.08 -3.30 -10.38
N PHE A 255 6.73 -2.23 -9.66
CA PHE A 255 6.49 -0.91 -10.21
C PHE A 255 7.75 -0.05 -10.36
N ALA A 256 8.91 -0.54 -9.89
CA ALA A 256 10.17 0.19 -9.81
C ALA A 256 10.66 0.78 -11.15
N ASP A 257 10.32 0.15 -12.28
CA ASP A 257 10.72 0.62 -13.61
C ASP A 257 9.71 1.58 -14.25
N GLU A 258 8.48 1.66 -13.72
CA GLU A 258 7.43 2.57 -14.20
C GLU A 258 7.21 3.80 -13.30
N PHE A 259 7.75 3.79 -12.07
CA PHE A 259 7.56 4.83 -11.06
C PHE A 259 8.85 5.49 -10.58
N ILE A 260 8.76 6.80 -10.33
CA ILE A 260 9.84 7.58 -9.73
C ILE A 260 9.33 8.44 -8.56
N ASP A 261 10.05 8.38 -7.44
CA ASP A 261 9.90 9.34 -6.35
C ASP A 261 10.88 10.51 -6.53
N LEU A 262 10.32 11.70 -6.76
CA LEU A 262 11.06 12.95 -6.86
C LEU A 262 11.04 13.62 -5.49
N ASP A 263 11.93 13.20 -4.60
CA ASP A 263 12.15 13.89 -3.33
C ASP A 263 12.97 15.17 -3.54
N ALA A 264 12.32 16.33 -3.40
CA ALA A 264 12.96 17.62 -3.65
C ALA A 264 14.13 17.93 -2.70
N THR A 265 14.30 17.20 -1.60
CA THR A 265 15.48 17.31 -0.72
C THR A 265 16.69 16.53 -1.23
N ARG A 266 16.48 15.50 -2.07
CA ARG A 266 17.50 14.56 -2.56
C ARG A 266 17.84 14.77 -4.04
N SER A 267 18.04 16.03 -4.42
CA SER A 267 18.14 16.50 -5.83
C SER A 267 19.25 15.86 -6.71
N THR A 268 20.16 15.06 -6.15
CA THR A 268 21.36 14.55 -6.82
C THR A 268 21.21 13.19 -7.52
N SER A 269 20.08 12.49 -7.41
CA SER A 269 19.93 11.11 -7.93
C SER A 269 18.97 10.92 -9.12
N TRP A 270 18.48 12.01 -9.72
CA TRP A 270 17.46 11.93 -10.78
C TRP A 270 18.06 11.60 -12.15
N ASN A 271 18.38 10.33 -12.35
CA ASN A 271 18.89 9.80 -13.62
C ASN A 271 17.89 10.01 -14.76
N LYS A 272 18.36 10.62 -15.86
CA LYS A 272 17.55 11.10 -17.00
C LYS A 272 17.08 9.99 -17.97
N ALA A 273 17.33 8.72 -17.67
CA ALA A 273 17.34 7.65 -18.68
C ALA A 273 16.34 6.50 -18.44
N ARG A 274 15.25 6.71 -17.70
CA ARG A 274 14.23 5.67 -17.49
C ARG A 274 12.84 6.11 -17.96
N TYR A 275 12.09 5.16 -18.51
CA TYR A 275 10.76 5.37 -19.08
C TYR A 275 9.69 5.35 -17.97
N TYR A 276 9.75 6.34 -17.08
CA TYR A 276 8.77 6.46 -16.00
C TYR A 276 7.43 6.99 -16.51
N ARG A 277 6.36 6.27 -16.17
CA ARG A 277 4.96 6.63 -16.47
C ARG A 277 4.25 7.22 -15.27
N HIS A 278 4.76 7.01 -14.07
CA HIS A 278 4.16 7.45 -12.82
C HIS A 278 5.21 8.14 -11.95
N ALA A 279 4.82 9.20 -11.24
CA ALA A 279 5.73 9.92 -10.38
C ALA A 279 5.00 10.49 -9.19
N GLN A 280 5.72 10.58 -8.07
CA GLN A 280 5.37 11.45 -6.97
C GLN A 280 6.43 12.53 -6.78
N LEU A 281 6.02 13.71 -6.35
CA LEU A 281 6.89 14.78 -5.90
C LEU A 281 6.59 15.03 -4.43
N THR A 282 7.60 14.85 -3.60
CA THR A 282 7.54 14.99 -2.13
C THR A 282 8.49 16.10 -1.68
N ASN A 283 8.24 16.64 -0.47
CA ASN A 283 9.10 17.62 0.20
C ASN A 283 9.44 18.88 -0.63
N PHE A 284 8.53 19.30 -1.51
CA PHE A 284 8.77 20.48 -2.35
C PHE A 284 9.03 21.72 -1.49
N LYS A 285 10.11 22.47 -1.79
CA LYS A 285 10.51 23.69 -1.07
C LYS A 285 10.62 24.91 -1.99
N ASN A 286 9.63 25.12 -2.86
CA ASN A 286 9.60 26.21 -3.85
C ASN A 286 10.75 26.24 -4.87
N ASP A 287 11.59 25.20 -4.98
CA ASP A 287 12.65 25.14 -6.01
C ASP A 287 12.06 24.71 -7.37
N PRO A 288 11.95 25.62 -8.36
CA PRO A 288 11.38 25.29 -9.66
C PRO A 288 12.22 24.29 -10.47
N LYS A 289 13.48 24.05 -10.10
CA LYS A 289 14.37 23.14 -10.84
C LYS A 289 13.85 21.70 -10.83
N VAL A 290 13.12 21.29 -9.78
CA VAL A 290 12.56 19.93 -9.66
C VAL A 290 11.65 19.57 -10.84
N PHE A 291 10.85 20.52 -11.32
CA PHE A 291 9.95 20.31 -12.46
C PHE A 291 10.69 20.05 -13.79
N LYS A 292 11.99 20.33 -13.88
CA LYS A 292 12.81 19.97 -15.05
C LYS A 292 13.12 18.47 -15.11
N TYR A 293 12.96 17.75 -14.01
CA TYR A 293 13.25 16.32 -13.92
C TYR A 293 11.99 15.45 -14.05
N ILE A 294 10.81 16.08 -14.06
CA ILE A 294 9.57 15.38 -14.34
C ILE A 294 9.62 14.81 -15.77
N PRO A 295 9.43 13.49 -15.94
CA PRO A 295 9.42 12.83 -17.24
C PRO A 295 8.35 13.42 -18.17
N GLY A 296 8.71 13.64 -19.44
CA GLY A 296 7.78 14.23 -20.41
C GLY A 296 6.61 13.32 -20.80
N LYS A 297 6.77 12.00 -20.67
CA LYS A 297 5.77 10.96 -21.04
C LYS A 297 4.96 10.45 -19.84
N LEU A 298 4.98 11.19 -18.74
CA LEU A 298 4.28 10.84 -17.50
C LEU A 298 2.75 10.78 -17.71
N ARG A 299 2.10 9.79 -17.09
CA ARG A 299 0.65 9.56 -17.08
C ARG A 299 0.01 9.92 -15.74
N SER A 300 0.68 9.69 -14.61
CA SER A 300 0.23 10.21 -13.31
C SER A 300 1.32 11.00 -12.59
N LEU A 301 0.91 12.10 -11.95
CA LEU A 301 1.76 12.90 -11.08
C LEU A 301 1.03 13.15 -9.77
N HIS A 302 1.62 12.71 -8.66
CA HIS A 302 1.12 12.99 -7.32
C HIS A 302 2.03 14.04 -6.68
N LEU A 303 1.46 15.17 -6.27
CA LEU A 303 2.17 16.20 -5.54
C LEU A 303 1.78 16.08 -4.06
N ARG A 304 2.71 15.60 -3.24
CA ARG A 304 2.51 15.36 -1.81
C ARG A 304 3.19 16.48 -1.00
N ASP A 305 2.68 16.73 0.20
CA ASP A 305 3.27 17.66 1.17
C ASP A 305 3.60 19.06 0.61
N LEU A 306 2.72 19.61 -0.22
CA LEU A 306 2.95 20.92 -0.84
C LEU A 306 2.88 22.11 0.15
N GLY A 307 2.34 21.94 1.36
CA GLY A 307 2.39 22.96 2.42
C GLY A 307 1.94 24.38 2.01
N GLY A 308 0.96 24.51 1.11
CA GLY A 308 0.49 25.80 0.57
C GLY A 308 1.46 26.52 -0.37
N MET A 309 2.47 25.81 -0.89
CA MET A 309 3.47 26.35 -1.80
C MET A 309 2.92 26.65 -3.20
N LYS A 310 3.53 27.65 -3.85
CA LYS A 310 3.16 28.08 -5.20
C LYS A 310 3.91 27.23 -6.23
N LEU A 311 3.17 26.58 -7.11
CA LEU A 311 3.77 25.88 -8.23
C LEU A 311 4.41 26.87 -9.22
N PRO A 312 5.58 26.56 -9.79
CA PRO A 312 6.19 27.38 -10.82
C PRO A 312 5.27 27.57 -12.03
N LYS A 313 5.26 28.76 -12.65
CA LYS A 313 4.42 29.08 -13.84
C LYS A 313 4.54 28.07 -14.99
N LYS A 314 5.70 27.40 -15.11
CA LYS A 314 6.01 26.42 -16.18
C LYS A 314 6.02 24.96 -15.69
N ALA A 315 5.53 24.67 -14.49
CA ALA A 315 5.56 23.35 -13.84
C ALA A 315 5.13 22.20 -14.78
N PHE A 316 4.06 22.38 -15.53
CA PHE A 316 3.46 21.34 -16.37
C PHE A 316 3.75 21.50 -17.87
N SER A 317 4.68 22.39 -18.24
CA SER A 317 4.96 22.73 -19.64
C SER A 317 5.40 21.53 -20.49
N ARG A 318 5.98 20.50 -19.87
CA ARG A 318 6.51 19.30 -20.53
C ARG A 318 5.61 18.07 -20.40
N CYS A 319 4.51 18.16 -19.66
CA CYS A 319 3.76 17.00 -19.18
C CYS A 319 2.48 16.72 -19.99
N LYS A 320 2.57 16.70 -21.32
CA LYS A 320 1.39 16.63 -22.21
C LYS A 320 0.55 15.35 -22.03
N TYR A 321 1.14 14.29 -21.50
CA TYR A 321 0.55 12.96 -21.40
C TYR A 321 -0.10 12.64 -20.05
N ILE A 322 -0.05 13.56 -19.08
CA ILE A 322 -0.65 13.35 -17.77
C ILE A 322 -2.16 13.19 -17.93
N ARG A 323 -2.68 12.11 -17.36
CA ARG A 323 -4.10 11.79 -17.22
C ARG A 323 -4.59 11.99 -15.79
N VAL A 324 -3.72 11.72 -14.81
CA VAL A 324 -3.99 11.88 -13.37
C VAL A 324 -3.05 12.94 -12.81
N LEU A 325 -3.59 14.06 -12.36
CA LEU A 325 -2.88 15.02 -11.54
C LEU A 325 -3.51 15.03 -10.14
N ASP A 326 -2.79 14.46 -9.18
CA ASP A 326 -3.21 14.40 -7.80
C ASP A 326 -2.46 15.47 -6.99
N LEU A 327 -3.23 16.42 -6.48
CA LEU A 327 -2.82 17.57 -5.68
C LEU A 327 -3.38 17.48 -4.27
N SER A 328 -3.93 16.33 -3.88
CA SER A 328 -4.30 16.07 -2.49
C SER A 328 -3.01 16.05 -1.65
N GLY A 329 -2.63 17.25 -1.23
CA GLY A 329 -1.51 17.49 -0.34
C GLY A 329 -1.89 16.93 1.02
N HIS A 330 -1.50 15.69 1.29
CA HIS A 330 -1.57 15.16 2.64
C HIS A 330 -0.33 15.63 3.36
N SER A 331 -0.53 16.24 4.53
CA SER A 331 0.49 16.36 5.56
C SER A 331 0.39 15.10 6.40
N MET A 332 1.52 14.41 6.62
CA MET A 332 1.61 13.26 7.54
C MET A 332 1.09 13.56 8.97
N ASN A 333 0.87 14.83 9.32
CA ASN A 333 0.48 15.28 10.66
C ASN A 333 -1.01 15.58 10.87
N GLY A 334 -1.91 15.21 9.94
CA GLY A 334 -3.36 15.33 10.15
C GLY A 334 -3.92 16.76 10.27
N GLN A 335 -3.08 17.79 10.16
CA GLN A 335 -3.52 19.18 10.06
C GLN A 335 -3.74 19.54 8.58
N LEU A 336 -5.00 19.52 8.16
CA LEU A 336 -5.44 20.18 6.94
C LEU A 336 -5.34 21.70 7.16
N ALA A 337 -4.22 22.30 6.78
CA ALA A 337 -4.21 23.73 6.55
C ALA A 337 -5.01 24.00 5.26
N PRO A 338 -6.04 24.87 5.27
CA PRO A 338 -6.77 25.27 4.08
C PRO A 338 -5.88 26.20 3.25
N SER A 339 -4.96 25.62 2.46
CA SER A 339 -4.15 26.40 1.54
C SER A 339 -4.82 26.47 0.18
N ILE A 340 -5.23 27.66 -0.25
CA ILE A 340 -5.69 27.88 -1.63
C ILE A 340 -4.52 27.60 -2.57
N MET A 341 -4.60 26.50 -3.32
CA MET A 341 -3.61 26.15 -4.31
C MET A 341 -3.93 26.82 -5.65
N VAL A 342 -3.11 27.79 -6.05
CA VAL A 342 -3.23 28.43 -7.37
C VAL A 342 -2.51 27.59 -8.42
N LEU A 343 -3.27 27.08 -9.38
CA LEU A 343 -2.71 26.32 -10.49
C LEU A 343 -1.91 27.23 -11.44
N PRO A 344 -0.72 26.80 -11.89
CA PRO A 344 0.07 27.58 -12.82
C PRO A 344 -0.57 27.57 -14.21
N SER A 345 -0.35 28.64 -15.00
CA SER A 345 -0.88 28.75 -16.36
C SER A 345 -0.48 27.59 -17.29
N SER A 346 0.60 26.87 -16.98
CA SER A 346 1.00 25.66 -17.68
C SER A 346 0.00 24.50 -17.57
N ILE A 347 -0.98 24.54 -16.66
CA ILE A 347 -2.03 23.52 -16.53
C ILE A 347 -2.78 23.31 -17.87
N ASN A 348 -2.94 24.37 -18.66
CA ASN A 348 -3.58 24.34 -19.98
C ASN A 348 -2.79 23.52 -21.03
N LYS A 349 -1.58 23.06 -20.70
CA LYS A 349 -0.79 22.16 -21.56
C LYS A 349 -1.11 20.68 -21.32
N LEU A 350 -1.83 20.35 -20.24
CA LEU A 350 -2.26 18.99 -19.91
C LEU A 350 -3.49 18.61 -20.75
N LYS A 351 -3.25 18.22 -22.01
CA LYS A 351 -4.34 17.91 -22.96
C LYS A 351 -5.05 16.59 -22.68
N LEU A 352 -4.41 15.66 -21.96
CA LEU A 352 -4.95 14.33 -21.69
C LEU A 352 -5.48 14.16 -20.27
N ILE A 353 -5.57 15.25 -19.50
CA ILE A 353 -6.04 15.18 -18.10
C ILE A 353 -7.48 14.68 -18.06
N ARG A 354 -7.72 13.65 -17.25
CA ARG A 354 -9.03 13.04 -17.01
C ARG A 354 -9.38 13.00 -15.53
N TYR A 355 -8.37 13.13 -14.67
CA TYR A 355 -8.52 13.28 -13.24
C TYR A 355 -7.66 14.44 -12.74
N LEU A 356 -8.29 15.34 -11.99
CA LEU A 356 -7.66 16.37 -11.20
C LEU A 356 -8.25 16.27 -9.79
N SER A 357 -7.42 15.98 -8.79
CA SER A 357 -7.93 15.81 -7.42
C SER A 357 -8.69 17.06 -6.96
N PRO A 358 -9.82 16.92 -6.25
CA PRO A 358 -10.50 18.07 -5.67
C PRO A 358 -9.66 18.68 -4.55
N HIS A 359 -9.13 19.89 -4.75
CA HIS A 359 -8.65 20.71 -3.65
C HIS A 359 -9.85 21.51 -3.12
N GLN A 360 -10.00 21.65 -1.80
CA GLN A 360 -11.14 22.33 -1.15
C GLN A 360 -11.41 23.75 -1.66
N THR A 361 -10.48 24.38 -2.39
CA THR A 361 -10.70 25.67 -3.06
C THR A 361 -9.77 25.82 -4.27
N MET A 362 -10.19 25.36 -5.45
CA MET A 362 -9.53 25.70 -6.71
C MET A 362 -10.14 26.99 -7.28
N LEU A 363 -9.42 28.10 -7.21
CA LEU A 363 -9.77 29.30 -7.97
C LEU A 363 -9.20 29.16 -9.39
N PHE A 364 -10.08 28.88 -10.34
CA PHE A 364 -9.73 29.01 -11.75
C PHE A 364 -9.56 30.50 -12.07
N GLY A 365 -8.32 30.96 -12.33
CA GLY A 365 -8.13 32.19 -13.10
C GLY A 365 -8.83 32.06 -14.47
N PRO A 366 -9.23 33.14 -15.16
CA PRO A 366 -10.20 33.10 -16.25
C PRO A 366 -9.85 32.06 -17.32
N ILE A 367 -10.51 30.90 -17.25
CA ILE A 367 -10.42 29.83 -18.26
C ILE A 367 -11.49 30.17 -19.30
N ARG A 368 -11.05 30.52 -20.52
CA ARG A 368 -11.93 30.46 -21.69
C ARG A 368 -12.36 29.00 -21.83
N ARG A 369 -13.67 28.75 -21.64
CA ARG A 369 -14.31 27.44 -21.84
C ARG A 369 -13.85 26.86 -23.18
N LEU A 370 -13.12 25.74 -23.12
CA LEU A 370 -12.91 24.90 -24.30
C LEU A 370 -14.21 24.12 -24.50
N GLN A 371 -15.01 24.52 -25.49
CA GLN A 371 -16.07 23.64 -25.99
C GLN A 371 -15.44 22.53 -26.85
N PRO A 372 -16.01 21.30 -26.84
CA PRO A 372 -15.59 20.24 -27.74
C PRO A 372 -15.83 20.67 -29.19
N LYS A 373 -14.89 20.34 -30.08
CA LYS A 373 -15.16 20.22 -31.52
C LYS A 373 -15.47 18.79 -31.85
#